data_AF-A0A8T6IBD7-F1
#
_entry.id   AF-A0A8T6IBD7-F1
#
_cell.length_a   1.000
_cell.length_b   1.000
_cell.length_c   1.000
_cell.angle_alpha   90.00
_cell.angle_beta   90.00
_cell.angle_gamma   90.00
#
_symmetry.space_group_name_H-M   'P 1'
#
loop_
_entity.id
_entity.type
_entity.pdbx_description
1 polymer ?
#
loop_
_entity_poly.entity_id
_entity_poly.type
_entity_poly.pdbx_seq_one_letter_code
_entity_poly.pdbx_strand_id
1 'polypeptide(L)'
;MPQHQRSREWLDAHINGMARVAMPWPSLLGFVRLVTNPRIFDRPSAMSAAWRQVESWLAGDTVWIPLPTDRHREVLAALIPAAEGRANLVPDAHLAALAIEHGLTLCSADGDFARFEGLAWENRLA
;
A
#
# COMPACT_ATOMS: atom_id res chain seq x y z
N MET A 1 -8.16 15.77 8.83
CA MET A 1 -7.92 15.00 7.60
C MET A 1 -9.26 14.50 7.06
N PRO A 2 -9.77 15.06 5.93
CA PRO A 2 -11.15 14.81 5.47
C PRO A 2 -11.47 13.35 5.15
N GLN A 3 -10.50 12.60 4.61
CA GLN A 3 -10.71 11.21 4.19
C GLN A 3 -10.42 10.17 5.28
N HIS A 4 -9.86 10.59 6.43
CA HIS A 4 -9.37 9.66 7.46
C HIS A 4 -10.45 8.69 7.97
N GLN A 5 -11.64 9.22 8.29
CA GLN A 5 -12.75 8.42 8.79
C GLN A 5 -13.15 7.34 7.76
N ARG A 6 -13.34 7.73 6.50
CA ARG A 6 -13.75 6.84 5.41
C ARG A 6 -12.68 5.78 5.11
N SER A 7 -11.40 6.15 5.11
CA SER A 7 -10.29 5.20 4.94
C SER A 7 -10.20 4.19 6.07
N ARG A 8 -10.38 4.64 7.32
CA ARG A 8 -10.35 3.77 8.49
C ARG A 8 -11.50 2.77 8.46
N GLU A 9 -12.73 3.24 8.26
CA GLU A 9 -13.92 2.38 8.21
C GLU A 9 -13.81 1.34 7.09
N TRP A 10 -13.33 1.75 5.90
CA TRP A 10 -13.10 0.83 4.80
C TRP A 10 -12.05 -0.24 5.14
N LEU A 11 -10.91 0.17 5.71
CA LEU A 11 -9.82 -0.74 6.04
C LEU A 11 -10.23 -1.73 7.13
N ASP A 12 -10.86 -1.24 8.20
CA ASP A 12 -11.34 -2.06 9.31
C ASP A 12 -12.36 -3.10 8.81
N ALA A 13 -13.26 -2.72 7.91
CA ALA A 13 -14.23 -3.65 7.34
C ALA A 13 -13.57 -4.78 6.51
N HIS A 14 -12.44 -4.52 5.83
CA HIS A 14 -11.76 -5.53 5.02
C HIS A 14 -10.88 -6.45 5.87
N ILE A 15 -10.12 -5.90 6.82
CA ILE A 15 -9.28 -6.69 7.73
C ILE A 15 -10.14 -7.65 8.57
N ASN A 16 -11.31 -7.20 9.01
CA ASN A 16 -12.25 -8.02 9.79
C ASN A 16 -13.27 -8.77 8.91
N GLY A 17 -13.13 -8.70 7.59
CA GLY A 17 -14.01 -9.36 6.62
C GLY A 17 -13.62 -10.81 6.37
N MET A 18 -14.16 -11.40 5.29
CA MET A 18 -13.81 -12.75 4.84
C MET A 18 -12.74 -12.76 3.73
N ALA A 19 -12.54 -11.64 3.04
CA ALA A 19 -11.60 -11.54 1.93
C ALA A 19 -10.18 -11.35 2.47
N ARG A 20 -9.19 -12.03 1.86
CA ARG A 20 -7.78 -11.87 2.23
C ARG A 20 -7.28 -10.48 1.84
N VAL A 21 -6.53 -9.84 2.74
CA VAL A 21 -5.94 -8.51 2.53
C VAL A 21 -4.43 -8.62 2.49
N ALA A 22 -3.84 -8.22 1.36
CA ALA A 22 -2.38 -8.17 1.22
C ALA A 22 -1.85 -6.82 1.76
N MET A 23 -0.90 -6.87 2.69
CA MET A 23 -0.26 -5.70 3.27
C MET A 23 1.26 -5.73 3.05
N PRO A 24 1.75 -5.15 1.95
CA PRO A 24 3.18 -5.13 1.64
C PRO A 24 3.94 -4.24 2.64
N TRP A 25 5.14 -4.69 3.04
CA TRP A 25 6.06 -3.89 3.88
C TRP A 25 6.28 -2.45 3.38
N PRO A 26 6.47 -2.19 2.07
CA PRO A 26 6.53 -0.82 1.55
C PRO A 26 5.37 0.08 1.99
N SER A 27 4.13 -0.42 2.03
CA SER A 27 2.96 0.34 2.49
C SER A 27 2.95 0.50 4.01
N LEU A 28 3.29 -0.55 4.76
CA LEU A 28 3.33 -0.51 6.23
C LEU A 28 4.41 0.45 6.75
N LEU A 29 5.63 0.36 6.22
CA LEU A 29 6.72 1.29 6.50
C LEU A 29 6.42 2.68 5.92
N GLY A 30 5.71 2.70 4.79
CA GLY A 30 5.02 3.85 4.20
C GLY A 30 4.22 4.63 5.24
N PHE A 31 3.30 3.94 5.92
CA PHE A 31 2.47 4.49 6.98
C PHE A 31 3.32 5.01 8.15
N VAL A 32 4.20 4.16 8.72
CA VAL A 32 5.00 4.52 9.90
C VAL A 32 5.80 5.80 9.65
N ARG A 33 6.58 5.85 8.56
CA ARG A 33 7.40 7.04 8.25
C ARG A 33 6.56 8.30 7.98
N LEU A 34 5.33 8.18 7.50
CA LEU A 34 4.46 9.35 7.30
C LEU A 34 3.91 9.87 8.63
N VAL A 35 3.27 9.01 9.43
CA VAL A 35 2.56 9.43 10.65
C VAL A 35 3.47 9.88 11.77
N THR A 36 4.76 9.52 11.72
CA THR A 36 5.78 9.95 12.69
C THR A 36 6.59 11.15 12.22
N ASN A 37 6.30 11.72 11.03
CA ASN A 37 7.11 12.80 10.47
C ASN A 37 6.58 14.19 10.87
N PRO A 38 7.36 14.98 11.63
CA PRO A 38 6.94 16.32 12.07
C PRO A 38 6.85 17.35 10.93
N ARG A 39 7.40 17.05 9.74
CA ARG A 39 7.25 17.91 8.56
C ARG A 39 5.91 17.73 7.86
N ILE A 40 5.18 16.65 8.16
CA ILE A 40 3.90 16.30 7.52
C ILE A 40 2.74 16.54 8.49
N PHE A 41 2.92 16.24 9.77
CA PHE A 41 1.90 16.38 10.80
C PHE A 41 2.33 17.38 11.88
N ASP A 42 1.44 18.31 12.23
CA ASP A 42 1.63 19.25 13.34
C ASP A 42 1.84 18.54 14.69
N ARG A 43 1.24 17.35 14.84
CA ARG A 43 1.37 16.46 16.00
C ARG A 43 1.66 15.05 15.50
N PRO A 44 2.94 14.72 15.19
CA PRO A 44 3.28 13.39 14.73
C PRO A 44 3.06 12.35 15.83
N SER A 45 2.71 11.14 15.43
CA SER A 45 2.60 10.00 16.34
C SER A 45 3.97 9.56 16.86
N ALA A 46 4.01 9.00 18.06
CA ALA A 46 5.20 8.27 18.53
C ALA A 46 5.43 7.03 17.65
N MET A 47 6.70 6.72 17.36
CA MET A 47 7.07 5.54 16.56
C MET A 47 6.48 4.24 17.12
N SER A 48 6.47 4.09 18.45
CA SER A 48 5.88 2.93 19.14
C SER A 48 4.36 2.85 18.98
N ALA A 49 3.66 3.98 18.89
CA ALA A 49 2.23 3.99 18.63
C ALA A 49 1.93 3.61 17.17
N ALA A 50 2.71 4.12 16.22
CA ALA A 50 2.59 3.75 14.81
C ALA A 50 2.89 2.26 14.59
N TRP A 51 3.92 1.73 15.27
CA TRP A 51 4.27 0.32 15.17
C TRP A 51 3.20 -0.61 15.75
N ARG A 52 2.62 -0.27 16.92
CA ARG A 52 1.49 -1.03 17.48
C ARG A 52 0.29 -1.10 16.53
N GLN A 53 0.06 -0.05 15.73
CA GLN A 53 -0.99 -0.08 14.71
C GLN A 53 -0.67 -1.07 13.58
N VAL A 54 0.60 -1.14 13.15
CA VAL A 54 1.06 -2.13 12.17
C VAL A 54 0.89 -3.55 12.71
N GLU A 55 1.30 -3.80 13.96
CA GLU A 55 1.11 -5.09 14.63
C GLU A 55 -0.38 -5.48 14.73
N SER A 56 -1.24 -4.52 15.04
CA SER A 56 -2.69 -4.72 15.07
C SER A 56 -3.26 -5.14 13.71
N TRP A 57 -2.85 -4.50 12.62
CA TRP A 57 -3.29 -4.90 11.28
C TRP A 57 -2.79 -6.29 10.90
N LEU A 58 -1.52 -6.59 11.18
CA LEU A 58 -0.91 -7.88 10.86
C LEU A 58 -1.47 -9.04 11.71
N ALA A 59 -2.13 -8.74 12.83
CA ALA A 59 -2.80 -9.72 13.67
C ALA A 59 -4.16 -10.17 13.12
N GLY A 60 -4.69 -9.55 12.06
CA GLY A 60 -5.96 -9.95 11.44
C GLY A 60 -5.85 -11.28 10.68
N ASP A 61 -6.79 -12.19 10.89
CA ASP A 61 -6.78 -13.55 10.29
C ASP A 61 -6.76 -13.57 8.76
N THR A 62 -7.27 -12.51 8.13
CA THR A 62 -7.32 -12.38 6.67
C THR A 62 -6.09 -11.67 6.09
N VAL A 63 -5.24 -11.09 6.94
CA VAL A 63 -4.12 -10.25 6.54
C VAL A 63 -2.89 -11.11 6.28
N TRP A 64 -2.16 -10.79 5.22
CA TRP A 64 -0.90 -11.46 4.89
C TRP A 64 0.05 -10.50 4.19
N ILE A 65 1.35 -10.81 4.22
CA ILE A 65 2.39 -9.99 3.60
C ILE A 65 2.74 -10.58 2.23
N PRO A 66 2.45 -9.89 1.12
CA PRO A 66 2.88 -10.33 -0.19
C PRO A 66 4.39 -10.20 -0.33
N LEU A 67 5.02 -11.29 -0.75
CA LEU A 67 6.45 -11.34 -1.07
C LEU A 67 6.64 -11.35 -2.59
N PRO A 68 7.75 -10.78 -3.09
CA PRO A 68 8.19 -11.00 -4.47
C PRO A 68 8.21 -12.48 -4.83
N THR A 69 7.63 -12.82 -5.97
CA THR A 69 7.73 -14.15 -6.57
C THR A 69 8.98 -14.27 -7.44
N ASP A 70 9.25 -15.44 -7.99
CA ASP A 70 10.36 -15.65 -8.95
C ASP A 70 10.21 -14.78 -10.22
N ARG A 71 8.99 -14.30 -10.50
CA ARG A 71 8.69 -13.43 -11.65
C ARG A 71 8.95 -11.95 -11.36
N HIS A 72 9.28 -11.57 -10.12
CA HIS A 72 9.33 -10.16 -9.72
C HIS A 72 10.29 -9.31 -10.54
N ARG A 73 11.45 -9.86 -10.89
CA ARG A 73 12.42 -9.17 -11.74
C ARG A 73 11.83 -8.82 -13.10
N GLU A 74 11.12 -9.75 -13.73
CA GLU A 74 10.53 -9.57 -15.05
C GLU A 74 9.36 -8.58 -15.00
N VAL A 75 8.42 -8.78 -14.07
CA VAL A 75 7.25 -7.91 -13.89
C VAL A 75 7.68 -6.49 -13.56
N LEU A 76 8.57 -6.31 -12.58
CA LEU A 76 9.05 -4.98 -12.20
C LEU A 76 9.80 -4.30 -13.35
N ALA A 77 10.65 -5.03 -14.10
CA ALA A 77 11.35 -4.46 -15.25
C ALA A 77 10.40 -3.94 -16.33
N ALA A 78 9.24 -4.58 -16.52
CA ALA A 78 8.21 -4.11 -17.45
C ALA A 78 7.50 -2.82 -16.96
N LEU A 79 7.43 -2.58 -15.64
CA LEU A 79 6.76 -1.41 -15.05
C LEU A 79 7.68 -0.20 -14.87
N ILE A 80 8.98 -0.42 -14.70
CA ILE A 80 9.97 0.66 -14.48
C ILE A 80 9.94 1.77 -15.54
N PRO A 81 9.78 1.48 -16.86
CA PRO A 81 9.65 2.53 -17.87
C PRO A 81 8.52 3.54 -17.59
N ALA A 82 7.42 3.11 -16.94
CA ALA A 82 6.32 4.01 -16.57
C ALA A 82 6.71 5.02 -15.45
N ALA A 83 7.80 4.74 -14.72
CA ALA A 83 8.37 5.60 -13.69
C ALA A 83 9.55 6.48 -14.21
N GLU A 84 9.87 6.42 -15.51
CA GLU A 84 11.00 7.18 -16.08
C GLU A 84 10.82 8.70 -15.87
N GLY A 85 11.89 9.37 -15.41
CA GLY A 85 11.86 10.78 -15.06
C GLY A 85 11.12 11.11 -13.75
N ARG A 86 10.57 10.11 -13.03
CA ARG A 86 9.82 10.26 -11.78
C ARG A 86 10.27 9.25 -10.75
N ALA A 87 11.46 9.49 -10.17
CA ALA A 87 12.05 8.59 -9.17
C ALA A 87 11.13 8.30 -7.96
N ASN A 88 10.18 9.20 -7.66
CA ASN A 88 9.18 9.00 -6.62
C ASN A 88 8.17 7.88 -6.92
N LEU A 89 8.04 7.44 -8.17
CA LEU A 89 7.14 6.34 -8.59
C LEU A 89 7.80 4.96 -8.51
N VAL A 90 9.10 4.86 -8.23
CA VAL A 90 9.79 3.56 -8.11
C VAL A 90 9.18 2.68 -7.00
N PRO A 91 8.86 3.21 -5.80
CA PRO A 91 8.12 2.44 -4.79
C PRO A 91 6.73 1.98 -5.27
N ASP A 92 6.04 2.82 -6.05
CA ASP A 92 4.71 2.50 -6.58
C ASP A 92 4.77 1.42 -7.65
N ALA A 93 5.79 1.43 -8.50
CA ALA A 93 6.06 0.35 -9.46
C ALA A 93 6.29 -1.00 -8.73
N HIS A 94 6.98 -0.98 -7.58
CA HIS A 94 7.16 -2.18 -6.77
C HIS A 94 5.83 -2.68 -6.16
N LEU A 95 4.98 -1.78 -5.65
CA LEU A 95 3.63 -2.14 -5.19
C LEU A 95 2.76 -2.71 -6.31
N ALA A 96 2.81 -2.11 -7.49
CA ALA A 96 2.11 -2.58 -8.68
C ALA A 96 2.59 -3.99 -9.09
N ALA A 97 3.89 -4.25 -9.08
CA ALA A 97 4.46 -5.57 -9.37
C ALA A 97 3.95 -6.64 -8.40
N LEU A 98 3.96 -6.35 -7.09
CA LEU A 98 3.40 -7.27 -6.08
C LEU A 98 1.92 -7.55 -6.33
N ALA A 99 1.13 -6.54 -6.68
CA ALA A 99 -0.29 -6.74 -6.98
C ALA A 99 -0.49 -7.63 -8.22
N ILE A 100 0.26 -7.39 -9.30
CA ILE A 100 0.18 -8.16 -10.54
C ILE A 100 0.59 -9.62 -10.32
N GLU A 101 1.69 -9.87 -9.61
CA GLU A 101 2.19 -11.22 -9.36
C GLU A 101 1.22 -12.11 -8.59
N HIS A 102 0.49 -11.51 -7.66
CA HIS A 102 -0.49 -12.21 -6.83
C HIS A 102 -1.92 -12.12 -7.36
N GLY A 103 -2.12 -11.51 -8.54
CA GLY A 103 -3.45 -11.34 -9.15
C GLY A 103 -4.41 -10.50 -8.32
N LEU A 104 -3.89 -9.49 -7.62
CA LEU A 104 -4.63 -8.66 -6.66
C LEU A 104 -5.08 -7.34 -7.29
N THR A 105 -6.17 -6.78 -6.76
CA THR A 105 -6.55 -5.39 -6.99
C THR A 105 -5.84 -4.48 -5.99
N LEU A 106 -5.04 -3.54 -6.48
CA LEU A 106 -4.42 -2.52 -5.64
C LEU A 106 -5.45 -1.45 -5.28
N CYS A 107 -5.70 -1.26 -3.99
CA CYS A 107 -6.57 -0.21 -3.48
C CYS A 107 -5.73 1.03 -3.11
N SER A 108 -5.90 2.14 -3.84
CA SER A 108 -5.19 3.39 -3.57
C SER A 108 -6.00 4.60 -4.06
N ALA A 109 -5.89 5.72 -3.36
CA ALA A 109 -6.45 7.00 -3.83
C ALA A 109 -5.53 7.75 -4.80
N ASP A 110 -4.30 7.27 -5.00
CA ASP A 110 -3.33 7.87 -5.90
C ASP A 110 -3.60 7.46 -7.35
N GLY A 111 -3.87 8.46 -8.19
CA GLY A 111 -4.14 8.27 -9.62
C GLY A 111 -2.92 7.89 -10.45
N ASP A 112 -1.70 8.05 -9.93
CA ASP A 112 -0.49 7.68 -10.67
C ASP A 112 -0.39 6.16 -10.91
N PHE A 113 -1.13 5.33 -10.16
CA PHE A 113 -1.21 3.89 -10.41
C PHE A 113 -1.85 3.52 -11.75
N ALA A 114 -2.66 4.40 -12.35
CA ALA A 114 -3.25 4.18 -13.67
C ALA A 114 -2.21 4.08 -14.80
N ARG A 115 -0.95 4.45 -14.54
CA ARG A 115 0.17 4.38 -15.49
C ARG A 115 0.74 2.97 -15.65
N PHE A 116 0.53 2.08 -14.68
CA PHE A 116 1.12 0.74 -14.69
C PHE A 116 0.23 -0.23 -15.45
N GLU A 117 0.66 -0.59 -16.65
CA GLU A 117 -0.07 -1.53 -17.50
C GLU A 117 -0.21 -2.91 -16.82
N GLY A 118 -1.39 -3.52 -16.97
CA GLY A 118 -1.70 -4.82 -16.35
C GLY A 118 -2.08 -4.76 -14.86
N LEU A 119 -1.96 -3.60 -14.21
CA LEU A 119 -2.40 -3.42 -12.83
C LEU A 119 -3.93 -3.24 -12.75
N ALA A 120 -4.59 -4.10 -11.96
CA ALA A 120 -5.93 -3.81 -11.48
C ALA A 120 -5.85 -2.81 -10.32
N TRP A 121 -6.32 -1.58 -10.53
CA TRP A 121 -6.31 -0.51 -9.52
C TRP A 121 -7.73 0.02 -9.27
N GLU A 122 -8.04 0.29 -8.00
CA GLU A 122 -9.32 0.88 -7.61
C GLU A 122 -9.14 1.95 -6.52
N ASN A 123 -9.80 3.10 -6.70
CA ASN A 123 -9.94 4.11 -5.66
C ASN A 123 -11.24 3.90 -4.88
N ARG A 124 -11.14 3.33 -3.68
CA ARG A 124 -12.29 3.04 -2.80
C ARG A 124 -12.77 4.25 -1.98
N LEU A 125 -12.10 5.40 -2.10
CA LEU A 125 -12.45 6.66 -1.43
C LEU A 125 -13.16 7.65 -2.35
N ALA A 126 -13.23 7.37 -3.65
CA ALA A 126 -14.00 8.13 -4.63
C ALA A 126 -15.52 7.98 -4.40
#